data_AF-A0A932XLA8-F1
#
_entry.id   AF-A0A932XLA8-F1
#
_cell.length_a   1.000
_cell.length_b   1.000
_cell.length_c   1.000
_cell.angle_alpha   90.00
_cell.angle_beta   90.00
_cell.angle_gamma   90.00
#
_symmetry.space_group_name_H-M   'P 1'
#
loop_
_entity.id
_entity.type
_entity.pdbx_description
1 polymer ?
#
loop_
_entity_poly.entity_id
_entity_poly.type
_entity_poly.pdbx_seq_one_letter_code
_entity_poly.pdbx_strand_id
1 'polypeptide(L)'
;FADDIFNANPKRMKDLLRRMIAEGLTPQWGAQMRTEAANDDEMLDLMQKSNCFNVYVGFESINPKTLKLFQKKQDLAKIERSIERFHQYQIGIHGMFVVGSDEDDLETIWATADFAKERDIDSIQLMILTPIPGSPDWDHLYARGERYVISSDWSLYDGHHTVHQPRRISPYELQMAAIKAMGKFYSWGGIFRRLLQKDVYYAAIRYYGKKMLKEWWKDQENRAYVEKLKSDLYDAAPERIKGRTVGIPEAFVQDGMGALLRRFLGELGVQVIPFVAESNAGDPSYAEVLHRFRQTADCLILPVVKKAKQGKEELYRKLNALNTLLQANTEKLPRIIHFPVNDEQGPIFESFAKVGFAFTGNMKRIRKAFQEALNALEARNVEGQMA
;
A
#
# COMPACT_ATOMS: atom_id res chain seq x y z
N PHE A 1 -12.89 -4.69 -29.15
CA PHE A 1 -13.95 -5.38 -28.40
C PHE A 1 -14.03 -4.79 -27.01
N ALA A 2 -15.23 -4.75 -26.42
CA ALA A 2 -15.51 -4.11 -25.14
C ALA A 2 -15.96 -5.12 -24.06
N ASP A 3 -15.87 -6.42 -24.34
CA ASP A 3 -16.11 -7.49 -23.39
C ASP A 3 -15.17 -7.37 -22.17
N ASP A 4 -15.69 -7.54 -20.95
CA ASP A 4 -14.89 -7.47 -19.71
C ASP A 4 -13.71 -8.45 -19.73
N ILE A 5 -13.93 -9.64 -20.32
CA ILE A 5 -12.91 -10.66 -20.54
C ILE A 5 -13.20 -11.33 -21.88
N PHE A 6 -12.56 -10.87 -22.94
CA PHE A 6 -12.79 -11.37 -24.30
C PHE A 6 -12.44 -12.85 -24.45
N ASN A 7 -11.42 -13.32 -23.73
CA ASN A 7 -10.98 -14.72 -23.72
C ASN A 7 -11.69 -15.60 -22.67
N ALA A 8 -12.81 -15.16 -22.08
CA ALA A 8 -13.55 -15.94 -21.08
C ALA A 8 -14.08 -17.27 -21.64
N ASN A 9 -14.44 -17.29 -22.93
CA ASN A 9 -14.80 -18.50 -23.66
C ASN A 9 -13.84 -18.68 -24.86
N PRO A 10 -12.74 -19.43 -24.68
CA PRO A 10 -11.72 -19.61 -25.72
C PRO A 10 -12.28 -20.21 -27.01
N LYS A 11 -13.24 -21.14 -26.92
CA LYS A 11 -13.86 -21.75 -28.10
C LYS A 11 -14.60 -20.72 -28.94
N ARG A 12 -15.47 -19.93 -28.30
CA ARG A 12 -16.23 -18.86 -28.97
C ARG A 12 -15.29 -17.83 -29.59
N MET A 13 -14.23 -17.44 -28.88
CA MET A 13 -13.24 -16.48 -29.39
C MET A 13 -12.57 -17.01 -30.66
N LYS A 14 -12.05 -18.25 -30.64
CA LYS A 14 -11.43 -18.87 -31.83
C LYS A 14 -12.39 -18.95 -33.01
N ASP A 15 -13.64 -19.36 -32.78
CA ASP A 15 -14.66 -19.46 -33.83
C ASP A 15 -14.97 -18.10 -34.46
N LEU A 16 -15.04 -17.04 -33.64
CA LEU A 16 -15.20 -15.66 -34.12
C LEU A 16 -14.00 -15.22 -34.97
N LEU A 17 -12.78 -15.40 -34.48
CA LEU A 17 -11.58 -14.96 -35.18
C LEU A 17 -11.40 -15.69 -36.52
N ARG A 18 -11.67 -17.01 -36.56
CA ARG A 18 -11.66 -17.78 -37.81
C ARG A 18 -12.68 -17.24 -38.81
N ARG A 19 -13.89 -16.88 -38.37
CA ARG A 19 -14.91 -16.27 -39.24
C ARG A 19 -14.49 -14.89 -39.73
N MET A 20 -13.94 -14.03 -38.85
CA MET A 20 -13.42 -12.72 -39.25
C MET A 20 -12.38 -12.84 -40.36
N ILE A 21 -11.45 -13.78 -40.23
CA ILE A 21 -10.42 -14.05 -41.25
C ILE A 21 -11.05 -14.58 -42.54
N ALA A 22 -11.97 -15.55 -42.45
CA ALA A 22 -12.63 -16.14 -43.62
C ALA A 22 -13.46 -15.12 -44.42
N GLU A 23 -14.10 -14.17 -43.75
CA GLU A 23 -14.90 -13.11 -44.35
C GLU A 23 -14.06 -11.88 -44.77
N GLY A 24 -12.75 -11.88 -44.51
CA GLY A 24 -11.87 -10.74 -44.79
C GLY A 24 -12.13 -9.49 -43.93
N LEU A 25 -12.80 -9.66 -42.78
CA LEU A 25 -13.16 -8.59 -41.86
C LEU A 25 -12.14 -8.48 -40.71
N THR A 26 -10.94 -8.02 -41.03
CA THR A 26 -9.81 -7.94 -40.10
C THR A 26 -9.33 -6.49 -39.85
N PRO A 27 -10.20 -5.58 -39.35
CA PRO A 27 -9.75 -4.26 -38.93
C PRO A 27 -8.78 -4.39 -37.74
N GLN A 28 -7.96 -3.38 -37.50
CA GLN A 28 -7.17 -3.35 -36.27
C GLN A 28 -8.11 -3.38 -35.07
N TRP A 29 -7.87 -4.32 -34.16
CA TRP A 29 -8.68 -4.45 -32.95
C TRP A 29 -7.81 -4.70 -31.72
N GLY A 30 -8.38 -4.35 -30.56
CA GLY A 30 -7.87 -4.72 -29.26
C GLY A 30 -8.99 -5.14 -28.33
N ALA A 31 -8.64 -5.81 -27.24
CA ALA A 31 -9.61 -6.32 -26.27
C ALA A 31 -8.99 -6.54 -24.89
N GLN A 32 -9.83 -6.47 -23.86
CA GLN A 32 -9.43 -6.86 -22.51
C GLN A 32 -9.40 -8.38 -22.38
N MET A 33 -8.33 -8.91 -21.79
CA MET A 33 -8.14 -10.35 -21.64
C MET A 33 -7.29 -10.69 -20.41
N ARG A 34 -7.39 -11.95 -20.01
CA ARG A 34 -6.51 -12.54 -19.00
C ARG A 34 -5.29 -13.19 -19.65
N THR A 35 -4.22 -13.34 -18.86
CA THR A 35 -2.93 -13.87 -19.29
C THR A 35 -3.01 -15.28 -19.88
N GLU A 36 -4.05 -16.05 -19.57
CA GLU A 36 -4.26 -17.39 -20.11
C GLU A 36 -4.43 -17.43 -21.64
N ALA A 37 -4.83 -16.33 -22.29
CA ALA A 37 -4.86 -16.26 -23.76
C ALA A 37 -3.47 -16.50 -24.36
N ALA A 38 -2.43 -16.00 -23.68
CA ALA A 38 -1.04 -16.21 -24.08
C ALA A 38 -0.56 -17.64 -23.84
N ASN A 39 -1.39 -18.57 -23.33
CA ASN A 39 -0.98 -19.97 -23.19
C ASN A 39 -1.26 -20.81 -24.44
N ASP A 40 -2.07 -20.32 -25.38
CA ASP A 40 -2.63 -21.07 -26.50
C ASP A 40 -2.08 -20.57 -27.85
N ASP A 41 -1.25 -21.38 -28.51
CA ASP A 41 -0.58 -20.99 -29.76
C ASP A 41 -1.56 -20.72 -30.91
N GLU A 42 -2.63 -21.51 -31.00
CA GLU A 42 -3.66 -21.30 -32.02
C GLU A 42 -4.42 -19.99 -31.74
N MET A 43 -4.69 -19.67 -30.47
CA MET A 43 -5.33 -18.41 -30.12
C MET A 43 -4.47 -17.22 -30.58
N LEU A 44 -3.17 -17.23 -30.27
CA LEU A 44 -2.25 -16.16 -30.63
C LEU A 44 -2.10 -16.01 -32.15
N ASP A 45 -2.02 -17.12 -32.89
CA ASP A 45 -1.99 -17.12 -34.35
C ASP A 45 -3.27 -16.51 -34.95
N LEU A 46 -4.44 -16.88 -34.43
CA LEU A 46 -5.71 -16.29 -34.87
C LEU A 46 -5.81 -14.81 -34.53
N MET A 47 -5.31 -14.39 -33.36
CA MET A 47 -5.26 -12.98 -32.97
C MET A 47 -4.40 -12.17 -33.95
N GLN A 48 -3.19 -12.66 -34.26
CA GLN A 48 -2.31 -11.99 -35.22
C GLN A 48 -2.95 -11.92 -36.62
N LYS A 49 -3.46 -13.04 -37.14
CA LYS A 49 -4.08 -13.11 -38.48
C LYS A 49 -5.36 -12.27 -38.61
N SER A 50 -6.07 -12.08 -37.51
CA SER A 50 -7.27 -11.23 -37.47
C SER A 50 -6.95 -9.76 -37.17
N ASN A 51 -5.68 -9.36 -37.12
CA ASN A 51 -5.21 -7.98 -36.93
C ASN A 51 -5.42 -7.44 -35.49
N CYS A 52 -5.23 -8.30 -34.49
CA CYS A 52 -5.11 -7.86 -33.09
C CYS A 52 -3.80 -7.08 -32.90
N PHE A 53 -3.88 -5.79 -32.61
CA PHE A 53 -2.69 -4.96 -32.44
C PHE A 53 -2.33 -4.71 -30.98
N ASN A 54 -3.31 -4.76 -30.07
CA ASN A 54 -3.09 -4.46 -28.64
C ASN A 54 -4.06 -5.22 -27.72
N VAL A 55 -3.55 -5.68 -26.58
CA VAL A 55 -4.34 -6.35 -25.54
C VAL A 55 -4.29 -5.58 -24.22
N TYR A 56 -5.41 -5.57 -23.49
CA TYR A 56 -5.50 -4.91 -22.18
C TYR A 56 -5.49 -6.00 -21.11
N VAL A 57 -4.38 -6.12 -20.39
CA VAL A 57 -4.14 -7.28 -19.51
C VAL A 57 -4.14 -6.86 -18.05
N GLY A 58 -5.05 -7.45 -17.28
CA GLY A 58 -5.11 -7.33 -15.82
C GLY A 58 -3.98 -8.09 -15.14
N PHE A 59 -2.81 -7.48 -15.01
CA PHE A 59 -1.71 -8.03 -14.21
C PHE A 59 -1.96 -7.87 -12.72
N GLU A 60 -2.62 -6.76 -12.34
CA GLU A 60 -2.95 -6.33 -10.98
C GLU A 60 -1.74 -5.97 -10.14
N SER A 61 -0.79 -6.89 -9.96
CA SER A 61 0.40 -6.66 -9.15
C SER A 61 1.53 -7.60 -9.57
N ILE A 62 2.77 -7.19 -9.29
CA ILE A 62 3.94 -8.08 -9.36
C ILE A 62 4.37 -8.58 -7.98
N ASN A 63 3.76 -8.06 -6.91
CA ASN A 63 4.04 -8.47 -5.55
C ASN A 63 3.31 -9.80 -5.26
N PRO A 64 4.04 -10.91 -4.99
CA PRO A 64 3.40 -12.20 -4.73
C PRO A 64 2.44 -12.19 -3.55
N LYS A 65 2.71 -11.37 -2.51
CA LYS A 65 1.82 -11.22 -1.35
C LYS A 65 0.49 -10.58 -1.77
N THR A 66 0.54 -9.53 -2.59
CA THR A 66 -0.66 -8.87 -3.17
C THR A 66 -1.43 -9.80 -4.11
N LEU A 67 -0.74 -10.53 -5.01
CA LEU A 67 -1.40 -11.49 -5.91
C LEU A 67 -2.13 -12.61 -5.16
N LYS A 68 -1.50 -13.11 -4.08
CA LYS A 68 -2.12 -14.10 -3.19
C LYS A 68 -3.34 -13.52 -2.47
N LEU A 69 -3.25 -12.28 -1.97
CA LEU A 69 -4.36 -11.59 -1.31
C LEU A 69 -5.55 -11.42 -2.26
N PHE A 70 -5.31 -11.03 -3.51
CA PHE A 70 -6.34 -10.89 -4.55
C PHE A 70 -6.82 -12.24 -5.13
N GLN A 71 -6.40 -13.37 -4.57
CA GLN A 71 -6.76 -14.73 -5.00
C GLN A 71 -6.50 -14.97 -6.50
N LYS A 72 -5.47 -14.32 -7.06
CA LYS A 72 -5.11 -14.47 -8.47
C LYS A 72 -4.37 -15.80 -8.65
N LYS A 73 -4.77 -16.55 -9.69
CA LYS A 73 -4.13 -17.84 -10.07
C LYS A 73 -2.81 -17.66 -10.85
N GLN A 74 -2.47 -16.43 -11.21
CA GLN A 74 -1.24 -16.07 -11.91
C GLN A 74 -0.14 -15.71 -10.90
N ASP A 75 1.08 -16.15 -11.20
CA ASP A 75 2.31 -15.76 -10.51
C ASP A 75 3.17 -14.88 -11.44
N LEU A 76 4.27 -14.35 -10.92
CA LEU A 76 5.15 -13.46 -11.68
C LEU A 76 5.71 -14.13 -12.94
N ALA A 77 6.09 -15.41 -12.86
CA ALA A 77 6.63 -16.14 -14.00
C ALA A 77 5.62 -16.29 -15.14
N LYS A 78 4.34 -16.53 -14.81
CA LYS A 78 3.26 -16.57 -15.80
C LYS A 78 3.01 -15.19 -16.43
N ILE A 79 3.10 -14.12 -15.64
CA ILE A 79 2.98 -12.75 -16.14
C ILE A 79 4.09 -12.49 -17.17
N GLU A 80 5.35 -12.75 -16.80
CA GLU A 80 6.51 -12.54 -17.68
C GLU A 80 6.38 -13.35 -18.99
N ARG A 81 6.05 -14.64 -18.88
CA ARG A 81 5.82 -15.50 -20.04
C ARG A 81 4.70 -14.96 -20.94
N SER A 82 3.62 -14.43 -20.36
CA SER A 82 2.51 -13.89 -21.15
C SER A 82 2.94 -12.66 -21.95
N ILE A 83 3.77 -11.78 -21.38
CA ILE A 83 4.32 -10.61 -22.05
C ILE A 83 5.17 -11.02 -23.24
N GLU A 84 6.12 -11.94 -23.02
CA GLU A 84 6.99 -12.46 -24.08
C GLU A 84 6.20 -13.07 -25.24
N ARG A 85 5.16 -13.85 -24.92
CA ARG A 85 4.33 -14.50 -25.94
C ARG A 85 3.47 -13.51 -26.73
N PHE A 86 2.89 -12.48 -26.12
CA PHE A 86 2.19 -11.45 -26.91
C PHE A 86 3.15 -10.71 -27.85
N HIS A 87 4.33 -10.34 -27.36
CA HIS A 87 5.34 -9.65 -28.18
C HIS A 87 5.89 -10.51 -29.33
N GLN A 88 6.06 -11.83 -29.12
CA GLN A 88 6.44 -12.78 -30.19
C GLN A 88 5.46 -12.77 -31.37
N TYR A 89 4.17 -12.51 -31.10
CA TYR A 89 3.13 -12.42 -32.12
C TYR A 89 2.87 -10.97 -32.57
N GLN A 90 3.75 -10.02 -32.21
CA GLN A 90 3.66 -8.60 -32.54
C GLN A 90 2.40 -7.92 -31.99
N ILE A 91 1.89 -8.42 -30.87
CA ILE A 91 0.73 -7.90 -30.18
C ILE A 91 1.22 -7.02 -29.02
N GLY A 92 0.87 -5.73 -29.06
CA GLY A 92 1.22 -4.81 -27.98
C GLY A 92 0.38 -5.02 -26.72
N ILE A 93 0.86 -4.48 -25.60
CA ILE A 93 0.25 -4.67 -24.29
C ILE A 93 -0.02 -3.33 -23.61
N HIS A 94 -1.27 -3.15 -23.22
CA HIS A 94 -1.66 -2.23 -22.16
C HIS A 94 -1.72 -2.99 -20.82
N GLY A 95 -0.72 -2.80 -19.97
CA GLY A 95 -0.64 -3.45 -18.66
C GLY A 95 -1.45 -2.72 -17.59
N MET A 96 -2.38 -3.43 -16.95
CA MET A 96 -3.25 -2.87 -15.92
C MET A 96 -2.82 -3.34 -14.53
N PHE A 97 -2.43 -2.39 -13.68
CA PHE A 97 -1.97 -2.62 -12.32
C PHE A 97 -2.82 -1.85 -11.30
N VAL A 98 -2.94 -2.42 -10.11
CA VAL A 98 -3.60 -1.84 -8.94
C VAL A 98 -2.56 -1.75 -7.82
N VAL A 99 -2.46 -0.58 -7.18
CA VAL A 99 -1.57 -0.33 -6.05
C VAL A 99 -2.34 0.10 -4.81
N GLY A 100 -1.70 -0.01 -3.66
CA GLY A 100 -2.30 0.37 -2.39
C GLY A 100 -3.04 -0.78 -1.72
N SER A 101 -2.73 -2.01 -2.11
CA SER A 101 -3.03 -3.18 -1.29
C SER A 101 -2.35 -3.05 0.07
N ASP A 102 -2.85 -3.78 1.06
CA ASP A 102 -2.22 -3.86 2.38
C ASP A 102 -0.82 -4.46 2.37
N GLU A 103 -0.53 -5.26 1.36
CA GLU A 103 0.78 -5.87 1.14
C GLU A 103 1.71 -4.97 0.30
N ASP A 104 1.20 -3.84 -0.20
CA ASP A 104 2.01 -2.89 -0.96
C ASP A 104 2.68 -1.86 -0.06
N ASP A 105 3.89 -1.49 -0.45
CA ASP A 105 4.63 -0.39 0.10
C ASP A 105 5.28 0.45 -1.02
N LEU A 106 6.12 1.42 -0.67
CA LEU A 106 6.77 2.24 -1.69
C LEU A 106 7.69 1.43 -2.61
N GLU A 107 8.36 0.40 -2.08
CA GLU A 107 9.28 -0.42 -2.86
C GLU A 107 8.52 -1.26 -3.87
N THR A 108 7.40 -1.86 -3.48
CA THR A 108 6.56 -2.66 -4.40
C THR A 108 5.93 -1.80 -5.50
N ILE A 109 5.49 -0.58 -5.17
CA ILE A 109 4.93 0.36 -6.16
C ILE A 109 6.00 0.80 -7.16
N TRP A 110 7.21 1.12 -6.70
CA TRP A 110 8.31 1.50 -7.59
C TRP A 110 8.79 0.33 -8.44
N ALA A 111 8.84 -0.87 -7.86
CA ALA A 111 9.19 -2.10 -8.57
C ALA A 111 8.19 -2.38 -9.70
N THR A 112 6.90 -2.12 -9.51
CA THR A 112 5.88 -2.25 -10.58
C THR A 112 6.23 -1.39 -11.79
N ALA A 113 6.62 -0.13 -11.59
CA ALA A 113 7.03 0.76 -12.68
C ALA A 113 8.35 0.35 -13.33
N ASP A 114 9.30 -0.19 -12.56
CA ASP A 114 10.55 -0.73 -13.10
C ASP A 114 10.30 -1.97 -13.95
N PHE A 115 9.55 -2.94 -13.42
CA PHE A 115 9.13 -4.14 -14.11
C PHE A 115 8.46 -3.82 -15.45
N ALA A 116 7.50 -2.89 -15.47
CA ALA A 116 6.81 -2.52 -16.69
C ALA A 116 7.75 -1.92 -17.75
N LYS A 117 8.82 -1.23 -17.34
CA LYS A 117 9.83 -0.69 -18.25
C LYS A 117 10.82 -1.76 -18.70
N GLU A 118 11.22 -2.64 -17.80
CA GLU A 118 12.18 -3.72 -18.06
C GLU A 118 11.60 -4.76 -19.01
N ARG A 119 10.33 -5.14 -18.82
CA ARG A 119 9.59 -6.07 -19.68
C ARG A 119 8.99 -5.41 -20.93
N ASP A 120 9.40 -4.17 -21.22
CA ASP A 120 8.99 -3.38 -22.38
C ASP A 120 7.46 -3.33 -22.63
N ILE A 121 6.67 -3.27 -21.57
CA ILE A 121 5.22 -3.10 -21.68
C ILE A 121 4.95 -1.77 -22.40
N ASP A 122 4.07 -1.80 -23.40
CA ASP A 122 3.92 -0.71 -24.37
C ASP A 122 3.25 0.52 -23.77
N SER A 123 2.21 0.30 -22.95
CA SER A 123 1.56 1.30 -22.12
C SER A 123 1.05 0.69 -20.81
N ILE A 124 0.84 1.50 -19.77
CA ILE A 124 0.29 1.02 -18.50
C ILE A 124 -0.80 1.94 -17.96
N GLN A 125 -1.71 1.35 -17.19
CA GLN A 125 -2.43 2.06 -16.15
C GLN A 125 -1.95 1.55 -14.78
N LEU A 126 -1.83 2.47 -13.85
CA LEU A 126 -1.52 2.18 -12.45
C LEU A 126 -2.61 2.90 -11.64
N MET A 127 -3.61 2.14 -11.23
CA MET A 127 -4.75 2.63 -10.48
C MET A 127 -4.53 2.39 -8.99
N ILE A 128 -5.05 3.29 -8.16
CA ILE A 128 -5.09 3.11 -6.71
C ILE A 128 -6.31 2.23 -6.40
N LEU A 129 -6.15 1.27 -5.49
CA LEU A 129 -7.23 0.42 -5.02
C LEU A 129 -8.37 1.30 -4.49
N THR A 130 -9.54 1.21 -5.09
CA THR A 130 -10.72 1.98 -4.71
C THR A 130 -11.76 1.05 -4.09
N PRO A 131 -12.17 1.25 -2.83
CA PRO A 131 -13.17 0.43 -2.17
C PRO A 131 -14.57 0.78 -2.67
N ILE A 132 -15.05 0.07 -3.70
CA ILE A 132 -16.36 0.33 -4.32
C ILE A 132 -17.45 -0.41 -3.52
N PRO A 133 -18.50 0.28 -3.02
CA PRO A 133 -19.63 -0.36 -2.36
C PRO A 133 -20.32 -1.39 -3.25
N GLY A 134 -20.62 -2.57 -2.68
CA GLY A 134 -21.15 -3.73 -3.38
C GLY A 134 -20.09 -4.67 -3.98
N SER A 135 -18.79 -4.34 -3.86
CA SER A 135 -17.72 -5.30 -4.11
C SER A 135 -17.58 -6.29 -2.94
N PRO A 136 -17.12 -7.54 -3.16
CA PRO A 136 -16.84 -8.46 -2.07
C PRO A 136 -15.88 -7.89 -1.02
N ASP A 137 -14.86 -7.15 -1.47
CA ASP A 137 -13.89 -6.52 -0.57
C ASP A 137 -14.54 -5.43 0.30
N TRP A 138 -15.52 -4.69 -0.23
CA TRP A 138 -16.29 -3.74 0.57
C TRP A 138 -17.03 -4.43 1.72
N ASP A 139 -17.80 -5.47 1.41
CA ASP A 139 -18.64 -6.16 2.40
C ASP A 139 -17.83 -6.91 3.45
N HIS A 140 -16.65 -7.42 3.07
CA HIS A 140 -15.78 -8.17 3.96
C HIS A 140 -14.83 -7.29 4.77
N LEU A 141 -14.35 -6.16 4.23
CA LEU A 141 -13.30 -5.38 4.86
C LEU A 141 -13.81 -4.02 5.36
N TYR A 142 -14.47 -3.26 4.50
CA TYR A 142 -14.80 -1.86 4.77
C TYR A 142 -16.10 -1.72 5.57
N ALA A 143 -17.16 -2.44 5.20
CA ALA A 143 -18.45 -2.41 5.90
C ALA A 143 -18.36 -2.92 7.35
N ARG A 144 -17.38 -3.77 7.65
CA ARG A 144 -17.12 -4.33 9.00
C ARG A 144 -16.19 -3.47 9.85
N GLY A 145 -15.63 -2.40 9.28
CA GLY A 145 -14.66 -1.53 9.94
C GLY A 145 -13.27 -2.15 10.11
N GLU A 146 -12.96 -3.22 9.36
CA GLU A 146 -11.63 -3.83 9.32
C GLU A 146 -10.65 -3.01 8.46
N ARG A 147 -11.18 -2.21 7.52
CA ARG A 147 -10.44 -1.20 6.74
C ARG A 147 -11.15 0.13 6.76
N TYR A 148 -10.36 1.19 6.51
CA TYR A 148 -10.82 2.56 6.64
C TYR A 148 -10.84 3.27 5.30
N VAL A 149 -12.01 3.81 4.99
CA VAL A 149 -12.18 4.83 3.96
C VAL A 149 -11.84 6.18 4.57
N ILE A 150 -11.01 6.97 3.90
CA ILE A 150 -10.59 8.31 4.37
C ILE A 150 -11.38 9.44 3.69
N SER A 151 -12.16 9.13 2.66
CA SER A 151 -13.10 10.06 2.02
C SER A 151 -14.32 9.34 1.48
N SER A 152 -15.52 9.85 1.77
CA SER A 152 -16.78 9.41 1.16
C SER A 152 -17.20 10.29 -0.04
N ASP A 153 -16.31 11.16 -0.51
CA ASP A 153 -16.53 11.98 -1.69
C ASP A 153 -16.34 11.13 -2.96
N TRP A 154 -17.45 10.82 -3.62
CA TRP A 154 -17.52 10.01 -4.82
C TRP A 154 -16.77 10.59 -6.02
N SER A 155 -16.52 11.90 -6.05
CA SER A 155 -15.71 12.52 -7.12
C SER A 155 -14.26 12.00 -7.11
N LEU A 156 -13.79 11.47 -5.97
CA LEU A 156 -12.47 10.89 -5.80
C LEU A 156 -12.41 9.38 -6.10
N TYR A 157 -13.53 8.74 -6.43
CA TYR A 157 -13.59 7.29 -6.68
C TYR A 157 -13.26 6.97 -8.15
N ASP A 158 -12.20 7.57 -8.67
CA ASP A 158 -11.74 7.48 -10.06
C ASP A 158 -10.56 6.51 -10.27
N GLY A 159 -10.05 5.92 -9.18
CA GLY A 159 -8.86 5.06 -9.19
C GLY A 159 -7.54 5.82 -9.36
N HIS A 160 -7.57 7.16 -9.28
CA HIS A 160 -6.39 8.02 -9.28
C HIS A 160 -6.24 8.81 -7.99
N HIS A 161 -7.27 8.83 -7.14
CA HIS A 161 -7.21 9.37 -5.78
C HIS A 161 -7.22 8.27 -4.72
N THR A 162 -6.44 8.50 -3.65
CA THR A 162 -6.33 7.58 -2.51
C THR A 162 -7.48 7.78 -1.54
N VAL A 163 -8.53 6.97 -1.64
CA VAL A 163 -9.71 7.10 -0.76
C VAL A 163 -9.73 6.14 0.42
N HIS A 164 -8.69 5.33 0.60
CA HIS A 164 -8.54 4.39 1.71
C HIS A 164 -7.19 4.50 2.41
N GLN A 165 -7.10 3.85 3.56
CA GLN A 165 -5.90 3.81 4.38
C GLN A 165 -5.22 2.43 4.31
N PRO A 166 -4.08 2.31 3.60
CA PRO A 166 -3.31 1.06 3.55
C PRO A 166 -2.52 0.79 4.84
N ARG A 167 -2.09 -0.46 5.04
CA ARG A 167 -1.41 -0.91 6.26
C ARG A 167 0.07 -0.52 6.36
N ARG A 168 0.81 -0.52 5.25
CA ARG A 168 2.29 -0.41 5.23
C ARG A 168 2.82 0.95 4.77
N ILE A 169 1.95 1.83 4.27
CA ILE A 169 2.28 3.18 3.81
C ILE A 169 1.17 4.16 4.24
N SER A 170 1.45 5.45 4.26
CA SER A 170 0.42 6.47 4.48
C SER A 170 -0.36 6.78 3.19
N PRO A 171 -1.57 7.35 3.27
CA PRO A 171 -2.35 7.73 2.08
C PRO A 171 -1.63 8.76 1.22
N TYR A 172 -0.96 9.73 1.88
CA TYR A 172 -0.12 10.71 1.20
C TYR A 172 0.99 10.03 0.38
N GLU A 173 1.68 9.07 0.98
CA GLU A 173 2.74 8.34 0.29
C GLU A 173 2.20 7.49 -0.86
N LEU A 174 1.06 6.82 -0.70
CA LEU A 174 0.39 6.06 -1.76
C LEU A 174 0.04 6.96 -2.95
N GLN A 175 -0.65 8.08 -2.71
CA GLN A 175 -0.99 9.06 -3.73
C GLN A 175 0.25 9.52 -4.51
N MET A 176 1.30 9.92 -3.77
CA MET A 176 2.53 10.42 -4.38
C MET A 176 3.31 9.31 -5.09
N ALA A 177 3.28 8.08 -4.59
CA ALA A 177 3.96 6.93 -5.19
C ALA A 177 3.32 6.55 -6.53
N ALA A 178 1.98 6.47 -6.60
CA ALA A 178 1.26 6.17 -7.83
C ALA A 178 1.58 7.20 -8.94
N ILE A 179 1.50 8.50 -8.63
CA ILE A 179 1.84 9.59 -9.56
C ILE A 179 3.30 9.48 -10.03
N LYS A 180 4.24 9.27 -9.10
CA LYS A 180 5.67 9.16 -9.43
C LYS A 180 5.98 7.91 -10.25
N ALA A 181 5.34 6.78 -9.94
CA ALA A 181 5.49 5.52 -10.67
C ALA A 181 5.00 5.69 -12.12
N MET A 182 3.82 6.28 -12.33
CA MET A 182 3.34 6.63 -13.67
C MET A 182 4.31 7.59 -14.38
N GLY A 183 4.81 8.62 -13.71
CA GLY A 183 5.79 9.56 -14.27
C GLY A 183 7.13 8.92 -14.66
N LYS A 184 7.55 7.88 -13.93
CA LYS A 184 8.75 7.09 -14.20
C LYS A 184 8.60 6.23 -15.45
N PHE A 185 7.41 5.67 -15.68
CA PHE A 185 7.07 4.92 -16.89
C PHE A 185 6.90 5.86 -18.10
N TYR A 186 6.07 6.90 -17.98
CA TYR A 186 5.81 7.95 -18.97
C TYR A 186 6.90 9.05 -18.97
N SER A 187 8.14 8.61 -18.97
CA SER A 187 9.32 9.48 -18.98
C SER A 187 9.65 10.00 -20.39
N TRP A 188 10.32 11.16 -20.48
CA TRP A 188 10.77 11.68 -21.78
C TRP A 188 11.75 10.72 -22.47
N GLY A 189 12.62 10.06 -21.70
CA GLY A 189 13.52 9.03 -22.22
C GLY A 189 12.78 7.82 -22.79
N GLY A 190 11.66 7.41 -22.18
CA GLY A 190 10.80 6.35 -22.72
C GLY A 190 10.10 6.74 -24.02
N ILE A 191 9.65 8.00 -24.13
CA ILE A 191 9.06 8.54 -25.36
C ILE A 191 10.10 8.55 -26.49
N PHE A 192 11.29 9.09 -26.22
CA PHE A 192 12.36 9.15 -27.22
C PHE A 192 12.83 7.76 -27.67
N ARG A 193 12.90 6.80 -26.74
CA ARG A 193 13.21 5.40 -27.08
C ARG A 193 12.22 4.82 -28.09
N ARG A 194 10.91 5.02 -27.88
CA ARG A 194 9.86 4.53 -28.80
C ARG A 194 9.96 5.20 -30.17
N LEU A 195 10.26 6.50 -30.22
CA LEU A 195 10.54 7.21 -31.49
C LEU A 195 11.76 6.63 -32.23
N LEU A 196 12.85 6.32 -31.52
CA LEU A 196 14.04 5.68 -32.13
C LEU A 196 13.72 4.28 -32.67
N GLN A 197 12.82 3.55 -32.03
CA GLN A 197 12.30 2.26 -32.50
C GLN A 197 11.27 2.40 -33.63
N LYS A 198 10.98 3.62 -34.10
CA LYS A 198 9.94 3.95 -35.10
C LYS A 198 8.51 3.58 -34.66
N ASP A 199 8.31 3.40 -33.37
CA ASP A 199 7.03 3.11 -32.74
C ASP A 199 6.31 4.42 -32.39
N VAL A 200 5.80 5.09 -33.43
CA VAL A 200 5.15 6.41 -33.31
C VAL A 200 3.86 6.31 -32.49
N TYR A 201 3.15 5.18 -32.59
CA TYR A 201 1.90 4.96 -31.85
C TYR A 201 2.15 4.98 -30.34
N TYR A 202 3.06 4.13 -29.83
CA TYR A 202 3.32 4.11 -28.39
C TYR A 202 4.14 5.31 -27.92
N ALA A 203 4.92 5.97 -28.79
CA ALA A 203 5.49 7.27 -28.48
C ALA A 203 4.40 8.32 -28.20
N ALA A 204 3.35 8.38 -29.03
CA ALA A 204 2.22 9.28 -28.83
C ALA A 204 1.45 8.93 -27.55
N ILE A 205 1.12 7.66 -27.31
CA ILE A 205 0.46 7.22 -26.07
C ILE A 205 1.28 7.62 -24.84
N ARG A 206 2.61 7.41 -24.87
CA ARG A 206 3.47 7.80 -23.74
C ARG A 206 3.55 9.30 -23.54
N TYR A 207 3.51 10.08 -24.62
CA TYR A 207 3.41 11.53 -24.55
C TYR A 207 2.09 11.97 -23.92
N TYR A 208 0.96 11.39 -24.32
CA TYR A 208 -0.34 11.66 -23.70
C TYR A 208 -0.35 11.32 -22.21
N GLY A 209 0.15 10.15 -21.80
CA GLY A 209 0.27 9.79 -20.39
C GLY A 209 1.11 10.82 -19.60
N LYS A 210 2.21 11.31 -20.18
CA LYS A 210 3.01 12.37 -19.57
C LYS A 210 2.28 13.71 -19.48
N LYS A 211 1.52 14.08 -20.53
CA LYS A 211 0.71 15.29 -20.57
C LYS A 211 -0.40 15.24 -19.51
N MET A 212 -1.09 14.11 -19.37
CA MET A 212 -2.11 13.89 -18.36
C MET A 212 -1.57 14.09 -16.94
N LEU A 213 -0.37 13.55 -16.64
CA LEU A 213 0.26 13.78 -15.33
C LEU A 213 0.54 15.27 -15.08
N LYS A 214 0.94 16.03 -16.13
CA LYS A 214 1.15 17.48 -16.02
C LYS A 214 -0.17 18.22 -15.80
N GLU A 215 -1.24 17.79 -16.46
CA GLU A 215 -2.58 18.37 -16.32
C GLU A 215 -3.17 18.08 -14.94
N TRP A 216 -2.98 16.87 -14.42
CA TRP A 216 -3.37 16.47 -13.06
C TRP A 216 -2.81 17.43 -12.00
N TRP A 217 -1.54 17.84 -12.13
CA TRP A 217 -0.92 18.83 -11.23
C TRP A 217 -1.32 20.28 -11.47
N LYS A 218 -1.88 20.63 -12.63
CA LYS A 218 -2.40 21.99 -12.89
C LYS A 218 -3.74 22.20 -12.22
N ASP A 219 -4.54 21.14 -12.14
CA ASP A 219 -5.81 21.14 -11.45
C ASP A 219 -5.64 21.59 -9.98
N GLN A 220 -6.57 22.43 -9.52
CA GLN A 220 -6.51 23.00 -8.18
C GLN A 220 -7.03 22.04 -7.11
N GLU A 221 -8.05 21.25 -7.43
CA GLU A 221 -8.66 20.29 -6.51
C GLU A 221 -7.70 19.16 -6.21
N ASN A 222 -7.03 18.62 -7.23
CA ASN A 222 -6.00 17.58 -7.09
C ASN A 222 -4.85 18.05 -6.18
N ARG A 223 -4.37 19.28 -6.36
CA ARG A 223 -3.31 19.86 -5.51
C ARG A 223 -3.77 20.06 -4.07
N ALA A 224 -4.97 20.60 -3.89
CA ALA A 224 -5.55 20.78 -2.57
C ALA A 224 -5.72 19.44 -1.84
N TYR A 225 -6.12 18.40 -2.57
CA TYR A 225 -6.26 17.05 -2.05
C TYR A 225 -4.92 16.46 -1.57
N VAL A 226 -3.85 16.59 -2.36
CA VAL A 226 -2.51 16.14 -1.95
C VAL A 226 -2.02 16.88 -0.71
N GLU A 227 -2.22 18.20 -0.66
CA GLU A 227 -1.83 18.99 0.52
C GLU A 227 -2.68 18.64 1.76
N LYS A 228 -3.96 18.30 1.59
CA LYS A 228 -4.79 17.76 2.67
C LYS A 228 -4.20 16.45 3.21
N LEU A 229 -3.93 15.46 2.35
CA LEU A 229 -3.34 14.18 2.78
C LEU A 229 -2.00 14.37 3.50
N LYS A 230 -1.21 15.33 3.04
CA LYS A 230 0.06 15.70 3.67
C LYS A 230 -0.14 16.34 5.03
N SER A 231 -1.07 17.29 5.16
CA SER A 231 -1.44 17.93 6.42
C SER A 231 -1.97 16.89 7.41
N ASP A 232 -2.88 16.00 7.01
CA ASP A 232 -3.43 14.93 7.85
C ASP A 232 -2.34 14.02 8.44
N LEU A 233 -1.25 13.80 7.68
CA LEU A 233 -0.11 13.02 8.13
C LEU A 233 0.82 13.80 9.08
N TYR A 234 1.19 15.03 8.70
CA TYR A 234 2.22 15.81 9.40
C TYR A 234 1.68 16.65 10.57
N ASP A 235 0.50 17.24 10.43
CA ASP A 235 -0.08 18.14 11.45
C ASP A 235 -0.71 17.36 12.61
N ALA A 236 -1.18 16.13 12.34
CA ALA A 236 -1.59 15.20 13.39
C ALA A 236 -0.40 14.54 14.10
N ALA A 237 0.85 14.82 13.70
CA ALA A 237 2.01 14.29 14.39
C ALA A 237 2.24 15.06 15.71
N PRO A 238 2.64 14.37 16.80
CA PRO A 238 3.06 15.04 18.02
C PRO A 238 4.20 16.02 17.72
N GLU A 239 4.24 17.17 18.40
CA GLU A 239 5.32 18.13 18.13
C GLU A 239 6.68 17.47 18.41
N ARG A 240 7.72 17.98 17.74
CA ARG A 240 9.06 17.41 17.80
C ARG A 240 9.62 17.35 19.23
N ILE A 241 10.11 16.18 19.61
CA ILE A 241 10.71 15.86 20.91
C ILE A 241 12.21 15.64 20.71
N LYS A 242 13.04 16.28 21.54
CA LYS A 242 14.51 16.13 21.51
C LYS A 242 15.03 14.94 22.34
N GLY A 243 14.15 14.03 22.74
CA GLY A 243 14.44 12.91 23.63
C GLY A 243 15.05 11.70 22.92
N ARG A 244 15.86 10.94 23.66
CA ARG A 244 16.39 9.64 23.22
C ARG A 244 15.78 8.49 23.99
N THR A 245 15.05 8.75 25.07
CA THR A 245 14.52 7.70 25.94
C THR A 245 13.02 7.79 26.09
N VAL A 246 12.32 6.68 25.85
CA VAL A 246 10.86 6.60 25.86
C VAL A 246 10.40 5.53 26.85
N GLY A 247 9.52 5.91 27.77
CA GLY A 247 8.83 4.96 28.63
C GLY A 247 7.66 4.30 27.89
N ILE A 248 7.57 2.97 27.94
CA ILE A 248 6.43 2.21 27.41
C ILE A 248 5.96 1.21 28.47
N PRO A 249 4.64 1.03 28.69
CA PRO A 249 4.14 0.04 29.66
C PRO A 249 4.68 -1.36 29.36
N GLU A 250 5.20 -2.04 30.39
CA GLU A 250 5.84 -3.35 30.25
C GLU A 250 4.87 -4.41 29.70
N ALA A 251 3.61 -4.38 30.16
CA ALA A 251 2.56 -5.25 29.64
C ALA A 251 2.35 -5.08 28.11
N PHE A 252 2.57 -3.89 27.57
CA PHE A 252 2.45 -3.64 26.12
C PHE A 252 3.70 -4.08 25.37
N VAL A 253 4.90 -3.88 25.93
CA VAL A 253 6.17 -4.26 25.29
C VAL A 253 6.25 -5.76 24.98
N GLN A 254 5.57 -6.60 25.76
CA GLN A 254 5.50 -8.05 25.57
C GLN A 254 4.51 -8.48 24.48
N ASP A 255 3.61 -7.59 24.04
CA ASP A 255 2.69 -7.84 22.93
C ASP A 255 3.38 -7.69 21.57
N GLY A 256 2.87 -8.37 20.52
CA GLY A 256 3.42 -8.27 19.17
C GLY A 256 3.52 -6.84 18.63
N MET A 257 2.51 -5.99 18.88
CA MET A 257 2.53 -4.59 18.45
C MET A 257 3.50 -3.74 19.28
N GLY A 258 3.61 -3.99 20.59
CA GLY A 258 4.57 -3.30 21.44
C GLY A 258 6.01 -3.72 21.17
N ALA A 259 6.24 -4.99 20.82
CA ALA A 259 7.54 -5.49 20.36
C ALA A 259 7.94 -4.82 19.03
N LEU A 260 7.01 -4.70 18.09
CA LEU A 260 7.21 -3.96 16.84
C LEU A 260 7.54 -2.49 17.10
N LEU A 261 6.76 -1.81 17.94
CA LEU A 261 7.00 -0.41 18.34
C LEU A 261 8.37 -0.24 19.00
N ARG A 262 8.72 -1.13 19.93
CA ARG A 262 10.03 -1.12 20.59
C ARG A 262 11.16 -1.22 19.58
N ARG A 263 11.06 -2.14 18.61
CA ARG A 263 12.09 -2.31 17.59
C ARG A 263 12.18 -1.10 16.68
N PHE A 264 11.04 -0.59 16.20
CA PHE A 264 10.96 0.62 15.37
C PHE A 264 11.65 1.82 16.03
N LEU A 265 11.36 2.09 17.30
CA LEU A 265 12.00 3.16 18.06
C LEU A 265 13.50 2.92 18.19
N GLY A 266 13.93 1.67 18.43
CA GLY A 266 15.34 1.28 18.44
C GLY A 266 16.06 1.62 17.13
N GLU A 267 15.47 1.32 15.98
CA GLU A 267 16.04 1.68 14.66
C GLU A 267 16.10 3.20 14.43
N LEU A 268 15.22 3.96 15.08
CA LEU A 268 15.31 5.43 15.12
C LEU A 268 16.39 5.94 16.10
N GLY A 269 17.06 5.05 16.84
CA GLY A 269 18.04 5.39 17.87
C GLY A 269 17.41 5.88 19.17
N VAL A 270 16.15 5.48 19.42
CA VAL A 270 15.38 5.80 20.62
C VAL A 270 15.40 4.59 21.55
N GLN A 271 15.92 4.78 22.76
CA GLN A 271 15.97 3.81 23.83
C GLN A 271 14.59 3.65 24.48
N VAL A 272 14.09 2.42 24.56
CA VAL A 272 12.82 2.11 25.22
C VAL A 272 13.07 1.61 26.63
N ILE A 273 12.42 2.23 27.61
CA ILE A 273 12.40 1.81 29.02
C ILE A 273 11.02 1.21 29.31
N PRO A 274 10.91 -0.12 29.49
CA PRO A 274 9.70 -0.74 29.98
C PRO A 274 9.37 -0.27 31.38
N PHE A 275 8.08 -0.16 31.71
CA PHE A 275 7.69 0.18 33.06
C PHE A 275 6.43 -0.51 33.57
N VAL A 276 6.41 -0.73 34.89
CA VAL A 276 5.27 -1.26 35.64
C VAL A 276 4.64 -0.12 36.44
N ALA A 277 3.32 -0.05 36.43
CA ALA A 277 2.56 0.84 37.30
C ALA A 277 1.39 0.02 37.86
N GLU A 278 1.68 -0.74 38.92
CA GLU A 278 0.74 -1.68 39.58
C GLU A 278 0.14 -1.14 40.88
N SER A 279 0.42 0.10 41.25
CA SER A 279 -0.02 0.68 42.52
C SER A 279 -1.26 1.57 42.34
N ASN A 280 -2.24 1.45 43.24
CA ASN A 280 -3.43 2.31 43.28
C ASN A 280 -3.06 3.78 43.51
N ALA A 281 -3.84 4.70 42.93
CA ALA A 281 -3.71 6.13 43.16
C ALA A 281 -3.92 6.43 44.66
N GLY A 282 -2.82 6.59 45.41
CA GLY A 282 -2.82 6.75 46.87
C GLY A 282 -1.72 5.96 47.60
N ASP A 283 -1.10 4.98 46.95
CA ASP A 283 0.08 4.28 47.49
C ASP A 283 1.32 5.18 47.42
N PRO A 284 2.07 5.38 48.52
CA PRO A 284 3.35 6.10 48.52
C PRO A 284 4.33 5.61 47.44
N SER A 285 4.32 4.31 47.11
CA SER A 285 5.19 3.74 46.07
C SER A 285 4.84 4.24 44.66
N TYR A 286 3.58 4.62 44.42
CA TYR A 286 3.14 5.14 43.13
C TYR A 286 3.77 6.50 42.79
N ALA A 287 3.83 7.39 43.79
CA ALA A 287 4.45 8.70 43.62
C ALA A 287 5.95 8.57 43.29
N GLU A 288 6.60 7.58 43.89
CA GLU A 288 8.02 7.27 43.64
C GLU A 288 8.23 6.71 42.22
N VAL A 289 7.32 5.86 41.74
CA VAL A 289 7.30 5.34 40.37
C VAL A 289 7.14 6.48 39.34
N LEU A 290 6.19 7.40 39.56
CA LEU A 290 6.01 8.59 38.70
C LEU A 290 7.25 9.50 38.71
N HIS A 291 7.83 9.71 39.88
CA HIS A 291 9.05 10.50 40.03
C HIS A 291 10.24 9.86 39.29
N ARG A 292 10.39 8.53 39.38
CA ARG A 292 11.42 7.79 38.63
C ARG A 292 11.22 7.95 37.12
N PHE A 293 9.99 7.86 36.60
CA PHE A 293 9.75 8.06 35.16
C PHE A 293 10.19 9.41 34.65
N ARG A 294 9.90 10.47 35.42
CA ARG A 294 10.32 11.83 35.08
C ARG A 294 11.83 11.98 35.00
N GLN A 295 12.59 11.18 35.76
CA GLN A 295 14.06 11.19 35.74
C GLN A 295 14.66 10.28 34.67
N THR A 296 13.97 9.22 34.26
CA THR A 296 14.53 8.20 33.36
C THR A 296 14.09 8.32 31.91
N ALA A 297 12.94 8.92 31.62
CA ALA A 297 12.38 9.00 30.28
C ALA A 297 12.08 10.44 29.85
N ASP A 298 12.42 10.77 28.61
CA ASP A 298 12.16 12.09 28.02
C ASP A 298 10.68 12.24 27.62
N CYS A 299 10.05 11.14 27.22
CA CYS A 299 8.61 11.06 26.96
C CYS A 299 8.05 9.66 27.23
N LEU A 300 6.73 9.58 27.32
CA LEU A 300 5.98 8.32 27.48
C LEU A 300 5.15 8.06 26.22
N ILE A 301 5.14 6.82 25.76
CA ILE A 301 4.13 6.36 24.81
C ILE A 301 3.07 5.59 25.58
N LEU A 302 1.85 6.11 25.55
CA LEU A 302 0.68 5.50 26.18
C LEU A 302 -0.19 4.84 25.13
N PRO A 303 -0.28 3.50 25.12
CA PRO A 303 -1.14 2.76 24.21
C PRO A 303 -2.62 3.04 24.52
N VAL A 304 -3.39 3.48 23.52
CA VAL A 304 -4.82 3.77 23.64
C VAL A 304 -5.61 2.72 22.88
N VAL A 305 -6.40 1.92 23.60
CA VAL A 305 -7.21 0.84 23.02
C VAL A 305 -8.63 1.35 22.80
N LYS A 306 -9.06 1.44 21.54
CA LYS A 306 -10.44 1.88 21.21
C LYS A 306 -11.47 0.76 21.23
N LYS A 307 -11.06 -0.49 20.95
CA LYS A 307 -11.94 -1.66 20.93
C LYS A 307 -11.21 -2.88 21.47
N ALA A 308 -11.83 -3.60 22.42
CA ALA A 308 -11.25 -4.80 22.98
C ALA A 308 -11.46 -6.01 22.06
N LYS A 309 -10.44 -6.87 21.98
CA LYS A 309 -10.39 -8.06 21.12
C LYS A 309 -10.47 -9.31 21.99
N GLN A 310 -11.13 -10.32 21.44
CA GLN A 310 -11.23 -11.63 22.06
C GLN A 310 -9.84 -12.26 22.27
N GLY A 311 -9.51 -12.64 23.50
CA GLY A 311 -8.21 -13.21 23.90
C GLY A 311 -7.15 -12.20 24.35
N LYS A 312 -7.42 -10.88 24.31
CA LYS A 312 -6.51 -9.82 24.82
C LYS A 312 -7.19 -8.94 25.88
N GLU A 313 -8.31 -9.36 26.43
CA GLU A 313 -9.13 -8.56 27.34
C GLU A 313 -8.38 -8.16 28.61
N GLU A 314 -7.56 -9.05 29.15
CA GLU A 314 -6.76 -8.75 30.35
C GLU A 314 -5.70 -7.69 30.08
N LEU A 315 -4.97 -7.80 28.96
CA LEU A 315 -3.98 -6.80 28.55
C LEU A 315 -4.64 -5.43 28.41
N TYR A 316 -5.77 -5.36 27.70
CA TYR A 316 -6.46 -4.09 27.48
C TYR A 316 -7.07 -3.50 28.74
N ARG A 317 -7.56 -4.34 29.66
CA ARG A 317 -8.00 -3.90 30.98
C ARG A 317 -6.84 -3.26 31.75
N LYS A 318 -5.66 -3.88 31.74
CA LYS A 318 -4.43 -3.34 32.37
C LYS A 318 -4.03 -2.00 31.74
N LEU A 319 -4.01 -1.90 30.40
CA LEU A 319 -3.66 -0.66 29.70
C LEU A 319 -4.67 0.47 29.96
N ASN A 320 -5.97 0.18 29.99
CA ASN A 320 -6.99 1.18 30.27
C ASN A 320 -6.92 1.67 31.73
N ALA A 321 -6.76 0.76 32.69
CA ALA A 321 -6.58 1.12 34.10
C ALA A 321 -5.34 2.00 34.29
N LEU A 322 -4.23 1.65 33.62
CA LEU A 322 -3.01 2.43 33.63
C LEU A 322 -3.21 3.84 33.04
N ASN A 323 -3.89 3.95 31.90
CA ASN A 323 -4.18 5.24 31.27
C ASN A 323 -5.00 6.14 32.18
N THR A 324 -6.07 5.63 32.82
CA THR A 324 -6.89 6.40 33.75
C THR A 324 -6.08 6.93 34.93
N LEU A 325 -5.23 6.07 35.50
CA LEU A 325 -4.37 6.39 36.63
C LEU A 325 -3.31 7.45 36.30
N LEU A 326 -2.67 7.35 35.12
CA LEU A 326 -1.69 8.34 34.64
C LEU A 326 -2.35 9.67 34.25
N GLN A 327 -3.54 9.65 33.64
CA GLN A 327 -4.29 10.85 33.27
C GLN A 327 -4.61 11.72 34.49
N ALA A 328 -4.93 11.11 35.64
CA ALA A 328 -5.16 11.82 36.89
C ALA A 328 -3.92 12.57 37.43
N ASN A 329 -2.72 12.31 36.88
CA ASN A 329 -1.45 12.89 37.32
C ASN A 329 -0.63 13.51 36.18
N THR A 330 -1.30 13.97 35.11
CA THR A 330 -0.66 14.44 33.87
C THR A 330 0.43 15.52 34.11
N GLU A 331 0.23 16.44 35.05
CA GLU A 331 1.19 17.51 35.35
C GLU A 331 2.53 17.02 35.93
N LYS A 332 2.55 15.80 36.48
CA LYS A 332 3.75 15.20 37.08
C LYS A 332 4.52 14.30 36.10
N LEU A 333 3.98 14.09 34.91
CA LEU A 333 4.52 13.18 33.90
C LEU A 333 5.41 13.92 32.89
N PRO A 334 6.43 13.24 32.32
CA PRO A 334 7.08 13.73 31.12
C PRO A 334 6.09 13.72 29.95
N ARG A 335 6.50 14.33 28.84
CA ARG A 335 5.63 14.52 27.67
C ARG A 335 5.00 13.19 27.21
N ILE A 336 3.71 13.20 26.90
CA ILE A 336 2.94 12.00 26.54
C ILE A 336 2.67 11.98 25.03
N ILE A 337 2.89 10.82 24.41
CA ILE A 337 2.44 10.48 23.06
C ILE A 337 1.37 9.40 23.19
N HIS A 338 0.16 9.69 22.73
CA HIS A 338 -0.88 8.67 22.63
C HIS A 338 -0.65 7.82 21.39
N PHE A 339 -0.53 6.51 21.58
CA PHE A 339 -0.35 5.56 20.50
C PHE A 339 -1.61 4.72 20.34
N PRO A 340 -2.41 4.94 19.28
CA PRO A 340 -3.60 4.13 19.06
C PRO A 340 -3.20 2.69 18.76
N VAL A 341 -3.67 1.75 19.59
CA VAL A 341 -3.50 0.32 19.36
C VAL A 341 -4.72 -0.18 18.60
N ASN A 342 -4.55 -0.40 17.30
CA ASN A 342 -5.53 -1.07 16.46
C ASN A 342 -5.00 -2.47 16.11
N ASP A 343 -5.39 -3.47 16.91
CA ASP A 343 -4.94 -4.86 16.76
C ASP A 343 -5.73 -5.66 15.70
N GLU A 344 -6.64 -5.00 14.98
CA GLU A 344 -7.36 -5.57 13.84
C GLU A 344 -6.98 -4.80 12.59
N GLN A 345 -5.95 -5.28 11.90
CA GLN A 345 -5.68 -5.05 10.48
C GLN A 345 -5.74 -3.61 9.93
N GLY A 346 -5.76 -2.60 10.80
CA GLY A 346 -5.85 -1.19 10.46
C GLY A 346 -4.51 -0.58 10.06
N PRO A 347 -4.45 0.75 9.81
CA PRO A 347 -3.19 1.44 9.55
C PRO A 347 -2.19 1.23 10.68
N ILE A 348 -1.23 0.35 10.43
CA ILE A 348 -0.09 0.19 11.33
C ILE A 348 0.89 1.30 11.03
N PHE A 349 1.27 1.46 9.75
CA PHE A 349 2.31 2.40 9.36
C PHE A 349 2.02 3.85 9.76
N GLU A 350 0.80 4.34 9.54
CA GLU A 350 0.48 5.75 9.80
C GLU A 350 0.68 6.14 11.27
N SER A 351 0.27 5.26 12.19
CA SER A 351 0.47 5.47 13.63
C SER A 351 1.96 5.50 14.00
N PHE A 352 2.75 4.60 13.42
CA PHE A 352 4.20 4.57 13.60
C PHE A 352 4.88 5.79 12.96
N ALA A 353 4.40 6.23 11.80
CA ALA A 353 4.90 7.41 11.12
C ALA A 353 4.70 8.66 11.98
N LYS A 354 3.49 8.84 12.53
CA LYS A 354 3.17 9.93 13.48
C LYS A 354 4.10 9.92 14.69
N VAL A 355 4.33 8.76 15.30
CA VAL A 355 5.32 8.61 16.39
C VAL A 355 6.73 8.96 15.93
N GLY A 356 7.18 8.43 14.79
CA GLY A 356 8.52 8.66 14.25
C GLY A 356 8.78 10.14 13.91
N PHE A 357 7.74 10.86 13.49
CA PHE A 357 7.80 12.30 13.22
C PHE A 357 8.09 13.12 14.45
N ALA A 358 7.65 12.67 15.63
CA ALA A 358 8.01 13.30 16.88
C ALA A 358 9.54 13.32 17.10
N PHE A 359 10.30 12.36 16.55
CA PHE A 359 11.75 12.27 16.82
C PHE A 359 12.64 12.83 15.71
N THR A 360 12.35 12.56 14.44
CA THR A 360 13.33 12.80 13.36
C THR A 360 12.88 13.73 12.24
N GLY A 361 11.57 13.90 12.02
CA GLY A 361 11.03 14.60 10.84
C GLY A 361 11.36 13.95 9.48
N ASN A 362 12.19 12.90 9.45
CA ASN A 362 12.72 12.30 8.23
C ASN A 362 11.92 11.05 7.87
N MET A 363 10.92 11.22 7.00
CA MET A 363 10.03 10.15 6.56
C MET A 363 10.79 8.97 5.92
N LYS A 364 11.90 9.19 5.21
CA LYS A 364 12.70 8.08 4.66
C LYS A 364 13.30 7.22 5.77
N ARG A 365 13.83 7.85 6.83
CA ARG A 365 14.41 7.16 7.98
C ARG A 365 13.33 6.41 8.77
N ILE A 366 12.17 7.04 8.97
CA ILE A 366 10.99 6.45 9.63
C ILE A 366 10.56 5.19 8.90
N ARG A 367 10.42 5.25 7.58
CA ARG A 367 10.01 4.08 6.79
C ARG A 367 11.00 2.94 6.88
N LYS A 368 12.29 3.23 6.75
CA LYS A 368 13.35 2.23 6.87
C LYS A 368 13.28 1.54 8.23
N ALA A 369 13.19 2.32 9.31
CA ALA A 369 13.05 1.80 10.67
C ALA A 369 11.81 0.90 10.84
N PHE A 370 10.68 1.28 10.24
CA PHE A 370 9.47 0.47 10.29
C PHE A 370 9.63 -0.86 9.55
N GLN A 371 10.20 -0.83 8.34
CA GLN A 371 10.40 -2.02 7.53
C GLN A 371 11.38 -3.01 8.19
N GLU A 372 12.49 -2.51 8.75
CA GLU A 372 13.45 -3.31 9.51
C GLU A 372 12.80 -3.95 10.74
N ALA A 373 11.97 -3.19 11.47
CA ALA A 373 11.24 -3.71 12.61
C ALA A 373 10.22 -4.79 12.23
N LEU A 374 9.48 -4.57 11.14
CA LEU A 374 8.48 -5.52 10.65
C LEU A 374 9.11 -6.84 10.19
N ASN A 375 10.19 -6.75 9.40
CA ASN A 375 10.91 -7.94 8.92
C ASN A 375 11.46 -8.79 10.07
N ALA A 376 12.01 -8.15 11.11
CA ALA A 376 12.52 -8.84 12.28
C ALA A 376 11.41 -9.57 13.07
N LEU A 377 10.20 -9.00 13.11
CA LEU A 377 9.05 -9.62 13.75
C LEU A 377 8.52 -10.82 12.93
N GLU A 378 8.43 -10.67 11.61
CA GLU A 378 8.02 -11.74 10.70
C GLU A 378 8.97 -12.96 10.80
N ALA A 379 10.29 -12.74 10.85
CA ALA A 379 11.27 -13.82 10.97
C ALA A 379 11.13 -14.65 12.27
N ARG A 380 10.87 -13.98 13.41
CA ARG A 380 10.65 -14.66 14.70
C ARG A 380 9.41 -15.52 14.73
N ASN A 381 8.34 -15.09 14.05
CA ASN A 381 7.10 -15.86 13.98
C ASN A 381 7.26 -17.14 13.15
N VAL A 382 8.14 -17.13 12.14
CA VAL A 382 8.47 -18.32 11.34
C VAL A 382 9.31 -19.31 12.15
N GLU A 383 10.32 -18.84 12.89
CA GLU A 383 11.14 -19.70 13.76
C GLU A 383 10.31 -20.34 14.89
N GLY A 384 9.38 -19.59 15.49
CA GLY A 384 8.49 -20.11 16.55
C GLY A 384 7.37 -21.04 16.07
N GLN A 385 7.13 -21.15 14.76
CA GLN A 385 6.23 -22.15 14.16
C GLN A 385 6.96 -23.42 13.72
N MET A 386 8.30 -23.39 13.64
CA MET A 386 9.14 -24.52 13.26
C MET A 386 9.77 -25.25 14.47
N ALA A 387 9.75 -24.65 15.64
CA ALA A 387 10.14 -25.24 16.93
C ALA A 387 8.91 -25.78 17.66
#